data_AF-A0A147EC94-F1
#
_entry.id   AF-A0A147EC94-F1
#
_cell.length_a   1.000
_cell.length_b   1.000
_cell.length_c   1.000
_cell.angle_alpha   90.00
_cell.angle_beta   90.00
_cell.angle_gamma   90.00
#
_symmetry.space_group_name_H-M   'P 1'
#
loop_
_entity.id
_entity.type
_entity.pdbx_description
1 polymer ?
#
loop_
_entity_poly.entity_id
_entity_poly.type
_entity_poly.pdbx_seq_one_letter_code
_entity_poly.pdbx_strand_id
1 'polypeptide(L)'
;MVIAVGLFGIAEIAVNLESREARGSLAGKITRLWPTREDFRRAWPATLRGTALGTFLGVLPGGGATLSAFRAYSLEKKVSKTPEQFGSGMVEGVAAPESANNAGAQSSFIPLLT
;
A
#
# COMPACT_ATOMS: atom_id res chain seq x y z
N MET A 1 11.52 -1.06 17.81
CA MET A 1 10.95 -1.93 16.74
C MET A 1 11.46 -3.37 16.81
N VAL A 2 12.75 -3.62 17.11
CA VAL A 2 13.33 -4.97 17.19
C VAL A 2 12.58 -5.91 18.16
N ILE A 3 12.24 -5.46 19.36
CA ILE A 3 11.51 -6.28 20.35
C ILE A 3 10.10 -6.62 19.84
N ALA A 4 9.39 -5.66 19.25
CA ALA A 4 8.05 -5.87 18.73
C ALA A 4 8.03 -6.86 17.55
N VAL A 5 8.99 -6.75 16.63
CA VAL A 5 9.14 -7.68 15.50
C VAL A 5 9.53 -9.08 15.99
N GLY A 6 10.42 -9.18 16.99
CA GLY A 6 10.80 -10.44 17.60
C GLY A 6 9.62 -11.15 18.30
N LEU A 7 8.83 -10.41 19.07
CA LEU A 7 7.64 -10.95 19.74
C LEU A 7 6.57 -11.40 18.74
N PHE A 8 6.34 -10.62 17.68
CA PHE A 8 5.40 -10.97 16.61
C PHE A 8 5.81 -12.26 15.89
N GLY A 9 7.09 -12.41 15.57
CA GLY A 9 7.60 -13.63 14.93
C GLY A 9 7.42 -14.88 15.77
N ILE A 10 7.67 -14.80 17.09
CA ILE A 10 7.45 -15.92 18.01
C ILE A 10 5.96 -16.27 18.12
N ALA A 11 5.09 -15.25 18.19
CA ALA A 11 3.64 -15.46 18.27
C ALA A 11 3.07 -16.10 17.00
N GLU A 12 3.47 -15.65 15.81
CA GLU A 12 3.06 -16.24 14.52
C GLU A 12 3.47 -17.71 14.41
N ILE A 13 4.67 -18.07 14.85
CA ILE A 13 5.14 -19.47 14.83
C ILE A 13 4.28 -20.34 15.76
N ALA A 14 3.98 -19.86 16.97
CA ALA A 14 3.12 -20.58 17.91
C ALA A 14 1.70 -20.81 17.34
N VAL A 15 1.08 -19.75 16.78
CA VAL A 15 -0.25 -19.81 16.17
C VAL A 15 -0.26 -20.70 14.92
N ASN A 16 0.80 -20.69 14.12
CA ASN A 16 0.90 -21.52 12.90
C ASN A 16 0.97 -23.02 13.22
N LEU A 17 1.65 -23.38 14.31
CA LEU A 17 1.72 -24.75 14.80
C LEU A 17 0.38 -25.25 15.35
N GLU A 18 -0.36 -24.37 16.03
CA GLU A 18 -1.69 -24.65 16.56
C GLU A 18 -2.74 -24.77 15.44
N SER A 19 -2.63 -23.96 14.38
CA SER A 19 -3.64 -23.84 13.30
C SER A 19 -3.46 -24.82 12.14
N ARG A 20 -2.70 -25.92 12.29
CA ARG A 20 -2.44 -26.89 11.21
C ARG A 20 -3.72 -27.51 10.60
N GLU A 21 -4.85 -27.49 11.32
CA GLU A 21 -6.14 -28.01 10.82
C GLU A 21 -7.06 -26.93 10.20
N ALA A 22 -6.77 -25.63 10.35
CA ALA A 22 -7.69 -24.54 9.99
C ALA A 22 -7.32 -23.79 8.69
N ARG A 23 -6.44 -24.32 7.84
CA ARG A 23 -6.15 -23.71 6.52
C ARG A 23 -7.24 -24.03 5.49
N GLY A 24 -8.48 -23.66 5.81
CA GLY A 24 -9.49 -23.39 4.80
C GLY A 24 -9.10 -22.12 4.05
N SER A 25 -8.41 -22.28 2.92
CA SER A 25 -8.31 -21.34 1.79
C SER A 25 -8.53 -19.83 2.08
N LEU A 26 -7.65 -19.19 2.86
CA LEU A 26 -7.54 -17.72 2.84
C LEU A 26 -6.59 -17.22 1.73
N ALA A 27 -5.89 -18.12 1.07
CA ALA A 27 -5.26 -17.84 -0.20
C ALA A 27 -6.34 -17.90 -1.29
N GLY A 28 -6.97 -16.76 -1.60
CA GLY A 28 -7.69 -16.62 -2.85
C GLY A 28 -6.80 -17.15 -3.98
N LYS A 29 -7.33 -17.99 -4.86
CA LYS A 29 -6.57 -18.56 -5.99
C LYS A 29 -5.85 -17.40 -6.69
N ILE A 30 -4.52 -17.35 -6.59
CA ILE A 30 -3.70 -16.42 -7.36
C ILE A 30 -3.73 -16.93 -8.79
N THR A 31 -4.74 -16.51 -9.55
CA THR A 31 -4.99 -16.98 -10.91
C THR A 31 -4.01 -16.39 -11.91
N ARG A 32 -3.40 -15.23 -11.57
CA ARG A 32 -2.43 -14.52 -12.40
C ARG A 32 -1.40 -13.81 -11.52
N LEU A 33 -0.12 -14.12 -11.74
CA LEU A 33 1.02 -13.44 -11.09
C LEU A 33 1.38 -12.12 -11.78
N TRP A 34 1.04 -11.98 -13.07
CA TRP A 34 1.36 -10.82 -13.88
C TRP A 34 0.12 -9.95 -14.11
N PRO A 35 0.20 -8.63 -13.88
CA PRO A 35 -0.85 -7.69 -14.25
C PRO A 35 -1.14 -7.77 -15.75
N THR A 36 -2.40 -7.61 -16.13
CA THR A 36 -2.73 -7.44 -17.55
C THR A 36 -2.31 -6.05 -18.05
N ARG A 37 -2.21 -5.89 -19.37
CA ARG A 37 -1.96 -4.57 -19.97
C ARG A 37 -3.02 -3.54 -19.60
N GLU A 38 -4.26 -3.98 -19.38
CA GLU A 38 -5.35 -3.13 -18.94
C GLU A 38 -5.17 -2.69 -17.48
N ASP A 39 -4.79 -3.62 -16.59
CA ASP A 39 -4.43 -3.31 -15.21
C ASP A 39 -3.30 -2.28 -15.16
N PHE A 40 -2.26 -2.45 -15.99
CA PHE A 40 -1.15 -1.51 -16.07
C PHE A 40 -1.59 -0.13 -16.54
N ARG A 41 -2.46 -0.05 -17.56
CA ARG A 41 -3.01 1.22 -18.07
C ARG A 41 -3.84 1.94 -17.01
N ARG A 42 -4.59 1.19 -16.18
CA ARG A 42 -5.38 1.73 -15.06
C ARG A 42 -4.51 2.14 -13.88
N ALA A 43 -3.48 1.37 -13.58
CA ALA A 43 -2.52 1.62 -12.51
C ALA A 43 -1.69 2.89 -12.76
N TRP A 44 -1.19 3.08 -13.98
CA TRP A 44 -0.27 4.16 -14.32
C TRP A 44 -0.71 5.56 -13.85
N PRO A 45 -1.94 6.05 -14.16
CA PRO A 45 -2.38 7.36 -13.70
C PRO A 45 -2.58 7.43 -12.18
N ALA A 46 -2.99 6.33 -11.54
CA ALA A 46 -3.14 6.25 -10.08
C ALA A 46 -1.76 6.31 -9.38
N THR A 47 -0.77 5.59 -9.92
CA THR A 47 0.63 5.66 -9.48
C THR A 47 1.18 7.07 -9.60
N LEU A 48 0.99 7.75 -10.73
CA LEU A 48 1.47 9.12 -10.93
C LEU A 48 0.87 10.11 -9.92
N ARG A 49 -0.45 10.04 -9.70
CA ARG A 49 -1.13 10.85 -8.68
C ARG A 49 -0.61 10.54 -7.28
N GLY A 50 -0.47 9.25 -6.96
CA GLY A 50 0.05 8.77 -5.68
C GLY A 50 1.47 9.27 -5.42
N THR A 51 2.38 9.10 -6.38
CA THR A 51 3.77 9.58 -6.29
C THR A 51 3.83 11.09 -6.08
N ALA A 52 3.08 11.90 -6.85
CA ALA A 52 3.08 13.35 -6.68
C ALA A 52 2.62 13.77 -5.27
N LEU A 53 1.54 13.16 -4.77
CA LEU A 53 1.05 13.36 -3.40
C LEU A 53 2.06 12.92 -2.35
N GLY A 54 2.66 11.74 -2.55
CA GLY A 54 3.66 11.15 -1.67
C GLY A 54 4.89 12.05 -1.54
N THR A 55 5.46 12.49 -2.65
CA THR A 55 6.61 13.40 -2.66
C THR A 55 6.28 14.73 -2.00
N PHE A 56 5.15 15.36 -2.34
CA PHE A 56 4.78 16.66 -1.76
C PHE A 56 4.61 16.59 -0.24
N LEU A 57 3.94 15.53 0.24
CA LEU A 57 3.71 15.34 1.67
C LEU A 57 4.94 14.79 2.41
N GLY A 58 5.83 14.05 1.74
CA GLY A 58 7.04 13.50 2.34
C GLY A 58 8.19 14.50 2.47
N VAL A 59 8.21 15.57 1.67
CA VAL A 59 9.11 16.73 1.91
C VAL A 59 8.73 17.47 3.20
N LEU A 60 7.49 17.35 3.68
CA LEU A 60 7.08 18.00 4.93
C LEU A 60 7.67 17.27 6.15
N PRO A 61 8.40 17.97 7.05
CA PRO A 61 8.90 17.37 8.28
C PRO A 61 7.73 17.01 9.21
N GLY A 62 7.74 15.79 9.75
CA GLY A 62 6.75 15.34 10.74
C GLY A 62 5.64 14.43 10.20
N GLY A 63 5.99 13.19 9.83
CA GLY A 63 5.00 12.10 9.63
C GLY A 63 4.17 12.14 8.34
N GLY A 64 4.51 13.05 7.40
CA GLY A 64 3.76 13.24 6.16
C GLY A 64 3.68 12.00 5.26
N ALA A 65 4.64 11.09 5.34
CA ALA A 65 4.66 9.84 4.57
C ALA A 65 3.52 8.86 4.93
N THR A 66 3.15 8.72 6.21
CA THR A 66 2.02 7.84 6.58
C THR A 66 0.70 8.47 6.19
N LEU A 67 0.55 9.79 6.39
CA LEU A 67 -0.64 10.52 5.96
C LEU A 67 -0.81 10.50 4.44
N SER A 68 0.28 10.47 3.67
CA SER A 68 0.22 10.50 2.22
C SER A 68 -0.46 9.27 1.63
N ALA A 69 -0.22 8.07 2.17
CA ALA A 69 -0.88 6.85 1.73
C ALA A 69 -2.41 6.90 1.95
N PHE A 70 -2.84 7.33 3.15
CA PHE A 70 -4.27 7.50 3.46
C PHE A 70 -4.93 8.59 2.61
N ARG A 71 -4.23 9.70 2.36
CA ARG A 71 -4.71 10.78 1.50
C ARG A 71 -4.78 10.36 0.05
N ALA A 72 -3.80 9.62 -0.45
CA ALA A 72 -3.79 9.07 -1.80
C ALA A 72 -4.97 8.10 -1.99
N TYR A 73 -5.23 7.20 -1.04
CA TYR A 73 -6.40 6.32 -1.08
C TYR A 73 -7.72 7.11 -1.14
N SER A 74 -7.86 8.12 -0.27
CA SER A 74 -9.06 8.96 -0.18
C SER A 74 -9.26 9.80 -1.44
N LEU A 75 -8.18 10.33 -2.02
CA LEU A 75 -8.23 11.09 -3.27
C LEU A 75 -8.60 10.19 -4.43
N GLU A 76 -7.96 9.03 -4.54
CA GLU A 76 -8.22 8.08 -5.62
C GLU A 76 -9.67 7.59 -5.56
N LYS A 77 -10.22 7.36 -4.35
CA LYS A 77 -11.65 7.07 -4.16
C LYS A 77 -12.56 8.19 -4.62
N LYS A 78 -12.18 9.45 -4.43
CA LYS A 78 -12.97 10.62 -4.88
C LYS A 78 -12.89 10.85 -6.38
N VAL A 79 -11.74 10.56 -7.01
CA VAL A 79 -11.50 10.80 -8.44
C VAL A 79 -11.95 9.62 -9.30
N SER A 80 -12.03 8.42 -8.71
CA SER A 80 -12.46 7.23 -9.43
C SER A 80 -13.89 7.35 -9.94
N LYS A 81 -14.10 6.80 -11.14
CA LYS A 81 -15.43 6.66 -11.74
C LYS A 81 -16.25 5.54 -11.10
N THR A 82 -15.60 4.65 -10.35
CA THR A 82 -16.21 3.47 -9.69
C THR A 82 -15.77 3.39 -8.21
N PRO A 83 -16.16 4.38 -7.38
CA PRO A 83 -15.79 4.44 -5.96
C PRO A 83 -16.30 3.24 -5.13
N GLU A 84 -17.32 2.54 -5.59
CA GLU A 84 -17.91 1.35 -4.99
C GLU A 84 -17.00 0.11 -5.08
N GLN A 85 -16.04 0.08 -6.00
CA GLN A 85 -15.08 -1.02 -6.15
C GLN A 85 -13.86 -0.89 -5.21
N PHE A 86 -13.80 0.17 -4.39
CA PHE A 86 -12.74 0.30 -3.41
C PHE A 86 -12.91 -0.72 -2.29
N GLY A 87 -11.83 -1.48 -2.01
CA GLY A 87 -11.85 -2.58 -1.04
C GLY A 87 -12.07 -3.97 -1.66
N SER A 88 -12.41 -4.06 -2.95
CA SER A 88 -12.57 -5.33 -3.66
C SER A 88 -11.30 -5.81 -4.40
N GLY A 89 -10.13 -5.22 -4.11
CA GLY A 89 -8.87 -5.52 -4.80
C GLY A 89 -8.65 -4.77 -6.12
N MET A 90 -9.36 -3.66 -6.34
CA MET A 90 -9.15 -2.80 -7.51
C MET A 90 -7.72 -2.25 -7.56
N VAL A 91 -7.10 -2.31 -8.75
CA VAL A 91 -5.70 -1.98 -8.98
C VAL A 91 -5.39 -0.53 -8.61
N GLU A 92 -6.24 0.42 -8.98
CA GLU A 92 -6.08 1.85 -8.66
C GLU A 92 -6.10 2.10 -7.15
N GLY A 93 -6.92 1.36 -6.42
CA GLY A 93 -7.06 1.46 -4.96
C GLY A 93 -5.84 0.97 -4.18
N VAL A 94 -4.93 0.23 -4.82
CA VAL A 94 -3.65 -0.21 -4.24
C VAL A 94 -2.48 0.58 -4.84
N ALA A 95 -2.50 0.82 -6.15
CA ALA A 95 -1.41 1.50 -6.87
C ALA A 95 -1.17 2.92 -6.37
N ALA A 96 -2.21 3.73 -6.13
CA ALA A 96 -2.05 5.10 -5.63
C ALA A 96 -1.45 5.17 -4.21
N PRO A 97 -2.00 4.46 -3.19
CA PRO A 97 -1.43 4.45 -1.84
C PRO A 97 0.00 3.91 -1.78
N GLU A 98 0.29 2.80 -2.47
CA GLU A 98 1.63 2.20 -2.48
C GLU A 98 2.67 3.14 -3.11
N SER A 99 2.30 3.80 -4.20
CA SER A 99 3.17 4.78 -4.87
C SER A 99 3.39 6.02 -3.99
N ALA A 100 2.37 6.47 -3.26
CA ALA A 100 2.47 7.58 -2.31
C ALA A 100 3.36 7.26 -1.11
N ASN A 101 3.25 6.04 -0.57
CA ASN A 101 4.09 5.57 0.51
C ASN A 101 5.58 5.52 0.08
N ASN A 102 5.86 4.91 -1.07
CA ASN A 102 7.23 4.82 -1.59
C ASN A 102 7.83 6.19 -1.91
N ALA A 103 7.07 7.07 -2.55
CA ALA A 103 7.52 8.41 -2.88
C ALA A 103 7.71 9.28 -1.62
N GLY A 104 6.79 9.18 -0.65
CA GLY A 104 6.88 9.86 0.62
C GLY A 104 8.12 9.45 1.42
N ALA A 105 8.36 8.14 1.53
CA ALA A 105 9.54 7.60 2.19
C ALA A 105 10.85 8.10 1.57
N GLN A 106 10.95 8.11 0.23
CA GLN A 106 12.14 8.62 -0.47
C GLN A 106 12.32 10.13 -0.31
N SER A 107 11.23 10.91 -0.42
CA SER A 107 11.29 12.37 -0.31
C SER A 107 11.54 12.87 1.11
N SER A 108 11.28 12.05 2.14
CA SER A 108 11.57 12.36 3.55
C SER A 108 13.05 12.56 3.83
N PHE A 109 13.92 12.09 2.93
CA PHE A 109 15.37 12.34 3.00
C PHE A 109 15.79 13.69 2.42
N ILE A 110 14.95 14.35 1.61
CA ILE A 110 15.29 15.64 0.99
C ILE A 110 15.56 16.73 2.06
N PRO A 111 14.71 16.91 3.09
CA PRO A 111 14.96 17.89 4.16
C PRO A 111 16.14 17.53 5.08
N LEU A 112 16.60 16.27 5.06
CA LEU A 112 17.78 15.83 5.84
C LEU A 112 19.10 16.14 5.13
N LEU A 113 19.06 16.49 3.85
CA LEU A 113 20.22 16.81 3.01
C LEU A 113 20.42 18.33 2.79
N THR A 114 19.57 19.17 3.41
CA THR A 114 19.64 20.65 3.42
C THR A 114 19.87 21.13 4.85
#